data_AF-A0A0R2Q1X3-F1
#
_entry.id   AF-A0A0R2Q1X3-F1
#
_cell.length_a   1.000
_cell.length_b   1.000
_cell.length_c   1.000
_cell.angle_alpha   90.00
_cell.angle_beta   90.00
_cell.angle_gamma   90.00
#
_symmetry.space_group_name_H-M   'P 1'
#
loop_
_entity.id
_entity.type
_entity.pdbx_description
1 polymer ?
#
loop_
_entity_poly.entity_id
_entity_poly.type
_entity_poly.pdbx_seq_one_letter_code
_entity_poly.pdbx_strand_id
1 'polypeptide(L)'
;MRLALSTCVVAVALLSVPTPQRVSAVPISERASAWIAITSREIALELRRSHSVPEVEQSAIAGRKIREVASLVAHLLEADAEQLRSVWVSAPLTRKIALFSALSQVGVPYRTNADAPFIALDCSALTKFAWAQAGVPIERGSQYQYARAERVVRDDAQVGDLVWYPGHIMLSLGVPHLIVHARSGQRSVEIHRIDSTRLPSMQWVSPRQ
;
A
#
# COMPACT_ATOMS: atom_id res chain seq x y z
N MET A 1 38.72 70.19 19.45
CA MET A 1 38.05 69.32 18.45
C MET A 1 38.53 67.89 18.64
N ARG A 2 37.71 67.00 19.20
CA ARG A 2 37.91 65.54 19.17
C ARG A 2 36.60 64.92 18.69
N LEU A 3 36.61 64.33 17.49
CA LEU A 3 35.49 63.55 16.97
C LEU A 3 35.50 62.16 17.62
N ALA A 4 34.38 61.75 18.18
CA ALA A 4 34.13 60.36 18.57
C ALA A 4 33.36 59.66 17.45
N LEU A 5 33.99 58.70 16.77
CA LEU A 5 33.27 57.79 15.88
C LEU A 5 32.61 56.70 16.73
N SER A 6 31.28 56.64 16.68
CA SER A 6 30.48 55.56 17.24
C SER A 6 30.36 54.44 16.20
N THR A 7 30.96 53.29 16.47
CA THR A 7 30.82 52.08 15.66
C THR A 7 29.55 51.34 16.08
N CYS A 8 28.57 51.30 15.18
CA CYS A 8 27.34 50.53 15.35
C CYS A 8 27.62 49.06 14.96
N VAL A 9 27.58 48.14 15.93
CA VAL A 9 27.68 46.70 15.67
C VAL A 9 26.28 46.17 15.41
N VAL A 10 26.01 45.72 14.18
CA VAL A 10 24.77 45.01 13.84
C VAL A 10 24.93 43.55 14.22
N ALA A 11 24.21 43.09 15.25
CA ALA A 11 24.14 41.69 15.61
C ALA A 11 23.21 40.94 14.63
N VAL A 12 23.80 40.11 13.77
CA VAL A 12 23.04 39.17 12.93
C VAL A 12 22.63 37.99 13.79
N ALA A 13 21.36 37.92 14.18
CA ALA A 13 20.79 36.76 14.83
C ALA A 13 20.66 35.62 13.80
N LEU A 14 21.50 34.60 13.93
CA LEU A 14 21.38 33.36 13.18
C LEU A 14 20.14 32.61 13.69
N LEU A 15 19.03 32.72 12.96
CA LEU A 15 17.86 31.89 13.19
C LEU A 15 18.22 30.44 12.80
N SER A 16 18.37 29.59 13.80
CA SER A 16 18.54 28.15 13.63
C SER A 16 17.30 27.59 12.94
N VAL A 17 17.40 27.24 11.66
CA VAL A 17 16.33 26.50 10.98
C VAL A 17 16.29 25.10 11.59
N PRO A 18 15.17 24.66 12.19
CA PRO A 18 15.08 23.32 12.73
C PRO A 18 15.18 22.32 11.57
N THR A 19 16.18 21.45 11.65
CA THR A 19 16.37 20.36 10.69
C THR A 19 15.13 19.47 10.73
N PRO A 20 14.45 19.18 9.60
CA PRO A 20 13.32 18.26 9.60
C PRO A 20 13.80 16.90 10.10
N GLN A 21 13.29 16.49 11.26
CA GLN A 21 13.53 15.16 11.80
C GLN A 21 12.89 14.17 10.83
N ARG A 22 13.73 13.43 10.10
CA ARG A 22 13.25 12.28 9.32
C ARG A 22 12.60 11.32 10.30
N VAL A 23 11.27 11.28 10.30
CA VAL A 23 10.52 10.20 10.95
C VAL A 23 10.89 8.94 10.17
N SER A 24 11.91 8.23 10.66
CA SER A 24 12.18 6.88 10.20
C SER A 24 10.95 6.08 10.59
N ALA A 25 10.13 5.68 9.62
CA ALA A 25 9.03 4.76 9.85
C ALA A 25 9.58 3.60 10.68
N VAL A 26 8.97 3.34 11.85
CA VAL A 26 9.32 2.18 12.65
C VAL A 26 9.06 0.96 11.76
N PRO A 27 10.07 0.15 11.42
CA PRO A 27 9.86 -1.01 10.58
C PRO A 27 8.83 -1.91 11.26
N ILE A 28 7.81 -2.33 10.51
CA ILE A 28 6.81 -3.26 11.03
C ILE A 28 7.55 -4.52 11.51
N SER A 29 7.32 -4.91 12.76
CA SER A 29 8.02 -6.08 13.33
C SER A 29 7.83 -7.32 12.46
N GLU A 30 8.84 -8.19 12.40
CA GLU A 30 8.77 -9.45 11.65
C GLU A 30 7.54 -10.28 12.06
N ARG A 31 7.21 -10.28 13.36
CA ARG A 31 6.01 -10.94 13.90
C ARG A 31 4.72 -10.38 13.31
N ALA A 32 4.57 -9.04 13.27
CA ALA A 32 3.39 -8.41 12.71
C ALA A 32 3.28 -8.67 11.20
N SER A 33 4.40 -8.57 10.48
CA SER A 33 4.47 -8.89 9.05
C SER A 33 4.06 -10.34 8.77
N ALA A 34 4.61 -11.30 9.53
CA ALA A 34 4.28 -12.72 9.40
C ALA A 34 2.80 -12.99 9.71
N TRP A 35 2.26 -12.39 10.77
CA TRP A 35 0.85 -12.53 11.11
C TRP A 35 -0.06 -11.97 10.01
N ILE A 36 0.22 -10.78 9.48
CA ILE A 36 -0.53 -10.20 8.34
C ILE A 36 -0.49 -11.15 7.15
N ALA A 37 0.68 -11.68 6.80
CA ALA A 37 0.85 -12.55 5.65
C ALA A 37 0.08 -13.88 5.80
N ILE A 38 0.22 -14.54 6.95
CA ILE A 38 -0.43 -15.83 7.23
C ILE A 38 -1.95 -15.66 7.25
N THR A 39 -2.47 -14.70 8.03
CA THR A 39 -3.91 -14.48 8.14
C THR A 39 -4.51 -14.03 6.80
N SER A 40 -3.81 -13.19 6.03
CA SER A 40 -4.27 -12.78 4.70
C SER A 40 -4.29 -13.94 3.71
N ARG A 41 -3.35 -14.89 3.80
CA ARG A 41 -3.37 -16.12 2.99
C ARG A 41 -4.60 -16.97 3.29
N GLU A 42 -4.95 -17.12 4.57
CA GLU A 42 -6.16 -17.84 4.99
C GLU A 42 -7.42 -17.16 4.45
N ILE A 43 -7.52 -15.84 4.59
CA ILE A 43 -8.64 -15.04 4.04
C ILE A 43 -8.76 -15.26 2.52
N ALA A 44 -7.66 -15.12 1.77
CA ALA A 44 -7.68 -15.32 0.32
C ALA A 44 -8.09 -16.75 -0.08
N LEU A 45 -7.69 -17.77 0.69
CA LEU A 45 -8.11 -19.16 0.47
C LEU A 45 -9.59 -19.39 0.80
N GLU A 46 -10.11 -18.77 1.84
CA GLU A 46 -11.54 -18.79 2.18
C GLU A 46 -12.36 -18.13 1.08
N LEU A 47 -12.06 -16.88 0.72
CA LEU A 47 -12.79 -16.10 -0.29
C LEU A 47 -12.86 -16.83 -1.65
N ARG A 48 -11.76 -17.42 -2.12
CA ARG A 48 -11.74 -18.17 -3.40
C ARG A 48 -12.52 -19.48 -3.36
N ARG A 49 -12.68 -20.12 -2.20
CA ARG A 49 -13.51 -21.32 -2.08
C ARG A 49 -15.00 -20.99 -2.07
N SER A 50 -15.34 -19.71 -1.98
CA SER A 50 -16.71 -19.24 -1.81
C SER A 50 -17.37 -18.73 -3.08
N HIS A 51 -16.80 -18.98 -4.26
CA HIS A 51 -17.39 -18.57 -5.55
C HIS A 51 -18.79 -19.15 -5.80
N SER A 52 -19.16 -20.25 -5.14
CA SER A 52 -20.50 -20.88 -5.22
C SER A 52 -21.50 -20.36 -4.18
N VAL A 53 -21.07 -19.49 -3.25
CA VAL A 53 -21.93 -18.93 -2.20
C VAL A 53 -22.70 -17.72 -2.79
N PRO A 54 -24.01 -17.53 -2.51
CA PRO A 54 -24.74 -16.35 -2.95
C PRO A 54 -24.08 -15.04 -2.50
N GLU A 55 -24.06 -14.01 -3.34
CA GLU A 55 -23.35 -12.74 -3.08
C GLU A 55 -23.73 -12.10 -1.75
N VAL A 56 -25.01 -12.19 -1.36
CA VAL A 56 -25.51 -11.70 -0.07
C VAL A 56 -24.78 -12.33 1.11
N GLU A 57 -24.45 -13.62 1.01
CA GLU A 57 -23.73 -14.39 2.02
C GLU A 57 -22.20 -14.24 1.91
N GLN A 58 -21.67 -13.88 0.73
CA GLN A 58 -20.23 -13.65 0.51
C GLN A 58 -19.68 -12.49 1.36
N SER A 59 -20.53 -11.54 1.75
CA SER A 59 -20.16 -10.41 2.60
C SER A 59 -19.69 -10.82 4.00
N ALA A 60 -20.17 -11.95 4.52
CA ALA A 60 -19.80 -12.46 5.85
C ALA A 60 -18.49 -13.30 5.86
N ILE A 61 -18.05 -13.75 4.69
CA ILE A 61 -16.95 -14.70 4.54
C ILE A 61 -15.64 -14.07 4.98
N ALA A 62 -14.92 -14.78 5.84
CA ALA A 62 -13.71 -14.31 6.50
C ALA A 62 -13.86 -12.97 7.27
N GLY A 63 -15.09 -12.47 7.49
CA GLY A 63 -15.33 -11.11 7.97
C GLY A 63 -14.66 -10.78 9.30
N ARG A 64 -14.56 -11.76 10.23
CA ARG A 64 -13.80 -11.58 11.48
C ARG A 64 -12.32 -11.37 11.23
N LYS A 65 -11.68 -12.26 10.46
CA LYS A 65 -10.26 -12.18 10.10
C LYS A 65 -9.96 -10.89 9.32
N ILE A 66 -10.83 -10.51 8.38
CA ILE A 66 -10.73 -9.25 7.64
C ILE A 66 -10.66 -8.06 8.60
N ARG A 67 -11.57 -8.00 9.60
CA ARG A 67 -11.58 -6.92 10.58
C ARG A 67 -10.34 -6.90 11.46
N GLU A 68 -9.83 -8.07 11.86
CA GLU A 68 -8.59 -8.17 12.66
C GLU A 68 -7.38 -7.66 11.88
N VAL A 69 -7.21 -8.08 10.62
CA VAL A 69 -6.11 -7.61 9.78
C VAL A 69 -6.24 -6.11 9.51
N ALA A 70 -7.44 -5.62 9.17
CA ALA A 70 -7.67 -4.20 8.96
C ALA A 70 -7.33 -3.37 10.21
N SER A 71 -7.73 -3.80 11.41
CA SER A 71 -7.41 -3.09 12.65
C SER A 71 -5.89 -3.03 12.91
N LEU A 72 -5.17 -4.13 12.69
CA LEU A 72 -3.71 -4.12 12.84
C LEU A 72 -3.03 -3.24 11.79
N VAL A 73 -3.42 -3.36 10.53
CA VAL A 73 -2.87 -2.55 9.42
C VAL A 73 -3.14 -1.06 9.68
N ALA A 74 -4.35 -0.70 10.11
CA ALA A 74 -4.68 0.67 10.45
C ALA A 74 -3.85 1.18 11.63
N HIS A 75 -3.66 0.38 12.67
CA HIS A 75 -2.79 0.73 13.80
C HIS A 75 -1.34 0.97 13.37
N LEU A 76 -0.77 0.05 12.59
CA LEU A 76 0.63 0.13 12.10
C LEU A 76 0.86 1.31 11.16
N LEU A 77 -0.17 1.73 10.42
CA LEU A 77 -0.10 2.83 9.46
C LEU A 77 -0.70 4.13 10.01
N GLU A 78 -1.05 4.19 11.31
CA GLU A 78 -1.67 5.34 11.97
C GLU A 78 -2.92 5.87 11.23
N ALA A 79 -3.76 4.95 10.75
CA ALA A 79 -4.97 5.21 9.98
C ALA A 79 -6.25 4.95 10.80
N ASP A 80 -7.38 5.44 10.28
CA ASP A 80 -8.70 5.16 10.84
C ASP A 80 -9.05 3.67 10.66
N ALA A 81 -9.11 2.94 11.77
CA ALA A 81 -9.41 1.52 11.80
C ALA A 81 -10.87 1.20 11.44
N GLU A 82 -11.83 2.08 11.73
CA GLU A 82 -13.24 1.87 11.32
C GLU A 82 -13.38 2.07 9.82
N GLN A 83 -12.79 3.12 9.26
CA GLN A 83 -12.79 3.36 7.82
C GLN A 83 -12.19 2.16 7.06
N LEU A 84 -10.99 1.71 7.45
CA LEU A 84 -10.32 0.62 6.75
C LEU A 84 -11.09 -0.70 6.86
N ARG A 85 -11.66 -1.00 8.03
CA ARG A 85 -12.52 -2.18 8.23
C ARG A 85 -13.74 -2.13 7.33
N SER A 86 -14.43 -0.99 7.29
CA SER A 86 -15.63 -0.80 6.48
C SER A 86 -15.34 -1.01 5.00
N VAL A 87 -14.32 -0.32 4.47
CA VAL A 87 -13.89 -0.41 3.06
C VAL A 87 -13.50 -1.84 2.67
N TRP A 88 -12.81 -2.59 3.53
CA TRP A 88 -12.40 -3.96 3.23
C TRP A 88 -13.54 -4.97 3.28
N VAL A 89 -14.47 -4.81 4.21
CA VAL A 89 -15.64 -5.71 4.34
C VAL A 89 -16.60 -5.51 3.18
N SER A 90 -16.86 -4.25 2.78
CA SER A 90 -17.80 -3.91 1.72
C SER A 90 -17.26 -4.08 0.30
N ALA A 91 -15.96 -4.33 0.14
CA ALA A 91 -15.35 -4.49 -1.18
C ALA A 91 -15.92 -5.72 -1.92
N PRO A 92 -16.09 -5.64 -3.26
CA PRO A 92 -16.44 -6.78 -4.10
C PRO A 92 -15.50 -7.99 -3.89
N LEU A 93 -16.02 -9.20 -4.04
CA LEU A 93 -15.26 -10.45 -3.79
C LEU A 93 -13.92 -10.46 -4.55
N THR A 94 -13.91 -10.14 -5.84
CA THR A 94 -12.71 -10.07 -6.70
C THR A 94 -11.66 -9.15 -6.10
N ARG A 95 -12.05 -7.95 -5.66
CA ARG A 95 -11.14 -6.96 -5.06
C ARG A 95 -10.60 -7.42 -3.71
N LYS A 96 -11.43 -8.07 -2.87
CA LYS A 96 -10.98 -8.68 -1.62
C LYS A 96 -9.94 -9.77 -1.88
N ILE A 97 -10.17 -10.66 -2.85
CA ILE A 97 -9.21 -11.70 -3.21
C ILE A 97 -7.88 -11.09 -3.64
N ALA A 98 -7.90 -10.04 -4.48
CA ALA A 98 -6.69 -9.36 -4.92
C ALA A 98 -5.92 -8.75 -3.73
N LEU A 99 -6.61 -7.99 -2.88
CA LEU A 99 -6.03 -7.38 -1.68
C LEU A 99 -5.37 -8.42 -0.76
N PHE A 100 -6.11 -9.44 -0.35
CA PHE A 100 -5.61 -10.43 0.60
C PHE A 100 -4.54 -11.34 -0.01
N SER A 101 -4.56 -11.53 -1.34
CA SER A 101 -3.46 -12.17 -2.05
C SER A 101 -2.19 -11.31 -2.02
N ALA A 102 -2.29 -9.99 -2.22
CA ALA A 102 -1.14 -9.08 -2.09
C ALA A 102 -0.61 -9.05 -0.65
N LEU A 103 -1.50 -8.92 0.35
CA LEU A 103 -1.11 -8.92 1.76
C LEU A 103 -0.50 -10.26 2.21
N SER A 104 -0.87 -11.38 1.59
CA SER A 104 -0.23 -12.68 1.83
C SER A 104 1.26 -12.72 1.47
N GLN A 105 1.73 -11.73 0.71
CA GLN A 105 3.12 -11.59 0.31
C GLN A 105 3.92 -10.68 1.25
N VAL A 106 3.31 -10.02 2.24
CA VAL A 106 4.05 -9.14 3.18
C VAL A 106 5.21 -9.92 3.81
N GLY A 107 6.41 -9.32 3.79
CA GLY A 107 7.66 -9.95 4.22
C GLY A 107 8.39 -10.75 3.13
N VAL A 108 7.77 -11.08 2.00
CA VAL A 108 8.45 -11.75 0.88
C VAL A 108 9.54 -10.83 0.31
N PRO A 109 10.78 -11.31 0.12
CA PRO A 109 11.88 -10.48 -0.35
C PRO A 109 11.61 -9.78 -1.69
N TYR A 110 12.10 -8.55 -1.81
CA TYR A 110 12.18 -7.86 -3.09
C TYR A 110 13.38 -8.38 -3.89
N ARG A 111 13.17 -8.71 -5.17
CA ARG A 111 14.26 -8.89 -6.14
C ARG A 111 13.85 -8.32 -7.49
N THR A 112 14.73 -7.52 -8.09
CA THR A 112 14.50 -6.96 -9.43
C THR A 112 14.17 -8.07 -10.43
N ASN A 113 13.11 -7.88 -11.22
CA ASN A 113 12.60 -8.84 -12.21
C ASN A 113 12.12 -10.19 -11.64
N ALA A 114 12.06 -10.37 -10.32
CA ALA A 114 11.53 -11.61 -9.76
C ALA A 114 10.01 -11.68 -9.95
N ASP A 115 9.53 -12.90 -10.19
CA ASP A 115 8.12 -13.25 -10.40
C ASP A 115 7.88 -14.64 -9.79
N ALA A 116 8.19 -14.76 -8.49
CA ALA A 116 8.10 -16.00 -7.73
C ALA A 116 7.40 -15.72 -6.40
N PRO A 117 6.05 -15.72 -6.37
CA PRO A 117 5.29 -15.52 -5.15
C PRO A 117 5.78 -16.42 -4.00
N PHE A 118 5.81 -15.89 -2.79
CA PHE A 118 6.35 -16.51 -1.58
C PHE A 118 7.87 -16.76 -1.55
N ILE A 119 8.61 -16.43 -2.62
CA ILE A 119 10.07 -16.56 -2.69
C ILE A 119 10.72 -15.19 -2.88
N ALA A 120 10.37 -14.49 -3.96
CA ALA A 120 10.79 -13.13 -4.24
C ALA A 120 9.91 -12.48 -5.32
N LEU A 121 9.61 -11.20 -5.15
CA LEU A 121 8.77 -10.43 -6.07
C LEU A 121 9.39 -9.07 -6.37
N ASP A 122 9.09 -8.51 -7.54
CA ASP A 122 9.17 -7.06 -7.76
C ASP A 122 7.78 -6.41 -7.71
N CYS A 123 7.74 -5.09 -7.93
CA CYS A 123 6.54 -4.27 -7.83
C CYS A 123 5.38 -4.78 -8.69
N SER A 124 5.64 -5.07 -9.97
CA SER A 124 4.58 -5.49 -10.90
C SER A 124 4.31 -6.99 -10.84
N ALA A 125 5.25 -7.81 -10.36
CA ALA A 125 4.98 -9.22 -10.07
C ALA A 125 4.01 -9.37 -8.90
N LEU A 126 4.12 -8.53 -7.85
CA LEU A 126 3.19 -8.52 -6.73
C LEU A 126 1.75 -8.25 -7.17
N THR A 127 1.53 -7.18 -7.94
CA THR A 127 0.19 -6.80 -8.43
C THR A 127 -0.36 -7.83 -9.41
N LYS A 128 0.50 -8.37 -10.29
CA LYS A 128 0.16 -9.46 -11.22
C LYS A 128 -0.32 -10.69 -10.47
N PHE A 129 0.45 -11.15 -9.47
CA PHE A 129 0.07 -12.26 -8.63
C PHE A 129 -1.28 -12.01 -7.95
N ALA A 130 -1.43 -10.86 -7.28
CA ALA A 130 -2.64 -10.50 -6.56
C ALA A 130 -3.91 -10.61 -7.43
N TRP A 131 -3.90 -9.94 -8.59
CA TRP A 131 -5.05 -9.93 -9.49
C TRP A 131 -5.27 -11.26 -10.22
N ALA A 132 -4.21 -12.02 -10.54
CA ALA A 132 -4.34 -13.37 -11.06
C ALA A 132 -5.06 -14.31 -10.09
N GLN A 133 -4.82 -14.19 -8.77
CA GLN A 133 -5.54 -14.97 -7.76
C GLN A 133 -7.04 -14.63 -7.70
N ALA A 134 -7.41 -13.42 -8.13
CA ALA A 134 -8.78 -12.96 -8.23
C ALA A 134 -9.43 -13.29 -9.59
N GLY A 135 -8.75 -14.03 -10.48
CA GLY A 135 -9.27 -14.40 -11.80
C GLY A 135 -9.13 -13.31 -12.86
N VAL A 136 -8.43 -12.21 -12.58
CA VAL A 136 -8.21 -11.10 -13.51
C VAL A 136 -6.70 -11.02 -13.83
N PRO A 137 -6.21 -11.78 -14.82
CA PRO A 137 -4.79 -11.75 -15.15
C PRO A 137 -4.40 -10.38 -15.70
N ILE A 138 -3.34 -9.78 -15.15
CA ILE A 138 -2.73 -8.56 -15.67
C ILE A 138 -1.30 -8.84 -16.14
N GLU A 139 -0.82 -8.04 -17.08
CA GLU A 139 0.49 -8.23 -17.70
C GLU A 139 1.65 -7.98 -16.73
N ARG A 140 2.84 -8.47 -17.09
CA ARG A 140 4.07 -8.13 -16.39
C ARG A 140 4.55 -6.74 -16.79
N GLY A 141 5.07 -5.98 -15.82
CA GLY A 141 5.67 -4.66 -16.04
C GLY A 141 4.74 -3.51 -15.62
N SER A 142 5.26 -2.61 -14.78
CA SER A 142 4.47 -1.52 -14.17
C SER A 142 3.85 -0.60 -15.22
N GLN A 143 4.59 -0.25 -16.28
CA GLN A 143 4.10 0.60 -17.35
C GLN A 143 2.97 -0.06 -18.15
N TYR A 144 3.05 -1.36 -18.43
CA TYR A 144 2.01 -2.08 -19.17
C TYR A 144 0.72 -2.21 -18.36
N GLN A 145 0.84 -2.55 -17.07
CA GLN A 145 -0.29 -2.59 -16.15
C GLN A 145 -0.98 -1.22 -16.07
N TYR A 146 -0.21 -0.15 -15.92
CA TYR A 146 -0.75 1.22 -15.94
C TYR A 146 -1.41 1.57 -17.28
N ALA A 147 -0.79 1.23 -18.41
CA ALA A 147 -1.30 1.58 -19.74
C ALA A 147 -2.62 0.87 -20.09
N ARG A 148 -2.81 -0.37 -19.63
CA ARG A 148 -4.01 -1.18 -19.92
C ARG A 148 -5.16 -0.95 -18.94
N ALA A 149 -4.88 -0.44 -17.75
CA ALA A 149 -5.86 -0.18 -16.72
C ALA A 149 -6.69 1.08 -16.98
N GLU A 150 -7.89 1.14 -16.39
CA GLU A 150 -8.78 2.30 -16.43
C GLU A 150 -8.32 3.36 -15.45
N ARG A 151 -8.51 4.64 -15.78
CA ARG A 151 -8.10 5.74 -14.89
C ARG A 151 -9.11 5.89 -13.76
N VAL A 152 -8.61 6.11 -12.56
CA VAL A 152 -9.41 6.31 -11.35
C VAL A 152 -9.02 7.64 -10.72
N VAL A 153 -10.01 8.42 -10.29
CA VAL A 153 -9.76 9.61 -9.48
C VAL A 153 -9.26 9.12 -8.11
N ARG A 154 -8.16 9.70 -7.63
CA ARG A 154 -7.50 9.26 -6.38
C ARG A 154 -8.48 9.08 -5.21
N ASP A 155 -9.42 10.02 -5.06
CA ASP A 155 -10.32 10.04 -3.90
C ASP A 155 -11.46 8.99 -4.04
N ASP A 156 -11.62 8.40 -5.23
CA ASP A 156 -12.50 7.27 -5.53
C ASP A 156 -11.77 5.92 -5.53
N ALA A 157 -10.50 5.90 -5.10
CA ALA A 157 -9.68 4.69 -5.12
C ALA A 157 -10.30 3.57 -4.27
N GLN A 158 -10.53 2.43 -4.90
CA GLN A 158 -11.10 1.25 -4.29
C GLN A 158 -10.02 0.23 -3.90
N VAL A 159 -10.41 -0.74 -3.07
CA VAL A 159 -9.58 -1.89 -2.71
C VAL A 159 -9.06 -2.58 -3.97
N GLY A 160 -7.76 -2.76 -4.09
CA GLY A 160 -7.15 -3.46 -5.22
C GLY A 160 -6.80 -2.58 -6.41
N ASP A 161 -7.27 -1.32 -6.47
CA ASP A 161 -6.79 -0.38 -7.49
C ASP A 161 -5.27 -0.27 -7.44
N LEU A 162 -4.64 0.03 -8.57
CA LEU A 162 -3.21 0.19 -8.66
C LEU A 162 -2.83 1.66 -8.55
N VAL A 163 -1.73 1.91 -7.84
CA VAL A 163 -1.13 3.24 -7.73
C VAL A 163 0.20 3.20 -8.47
N TRP A 164 0.41 4.14 -9.38
CA TRP A 164 1.55 4.12 -10.29
C TRP A 164 2.28 5.47 -10.32
N TYR A 165 3.60 5.38 -10.50
CA TYR A 165 4.44 6.46 -10.99
C TYR A 165 5.55 5.85 -11.86
N PRO A 166 6.25 6.61 -12.71
CA PRO A 166 7.29 6.06 -13.59
C PRO A 166 8.28 5.14 -12.84
N GLY A 167 8.31 3.86 -13.25
CA GLY A 167 9.19 2.84 -12.69
C GLY A 167 8.64 2.04 -11.50
N HIS A 168 7.45 2.33 -10.96
CA HIS A 168 6.90 1.61 -9.81
C HIS A 168 5.38 1.48 -9.85
N ILE A 169 4.86 0.35 -9.37
CA ILE A 169 3.42 0.13 -9.21
C ILE A 169 3.14 -0.54 -7.87
N MET A 170 2.01 -0.19 -7.29
CA MET A 170 1.59 -0.55 -5.94
C MET A 170 0.12 -0.96 -5.98
N LEU A 171 -0.36 -1.68 -4.96
CA LEU A 171 -1.77 -2.01 -4.82
C LEU A 171 -2.39 -1.21 -3.66
N SER A 172 -3.48 -0.50 -3.95
CA SER A 172 -4.26 0.31 -3.01
C SER A 172 -4.99 -0.57 -2.01
N LEU A 173 -4.94 -0.18 -0.74
CA LEU A 173 -5.74 -0.77 0.32
C LEU A 173 -7.18 -0.21 0.35
N GLY A 174 -7.59 0.56 -0.66
CA GLY A 174 -8.92 1.16 -0.77
C GLY A 174 -9.12 2.47 0.00
N VAL A 175 -8.03 3.01 0.54
CA VAL A 175 -7.97 4.38 1.04
C VAL A 175 -6.81 5.11 0.36
N PRO A 176 -6.93 6.40 0.02
CA PRO A 176 -6.06 7.06 -0.98
C PRO A 176 -4.56 6.97 -0.72
N HIS A 177 -4.14 6.87 0.53
CA HIS A 177 -2.73 6.96 0.92
C HIS A 177 -2.17 5.67 1.50
N LEU A 178 -2.92 4.57 1.54
CA LEU A 178 -2.41 3.30 2.05
C LEU A 178 -2.27 2.28 0.92
N ILE A 179 -1.10 1.65 0.85
CA ILE A 179 -0.74 0.70 -0.20
C ILE A 179 -0.02 -0.52 0.36
N VAL A 180 0.02 -1.59 -0.43
CA VAL A 180 0.98 -2.69 -0.31
C VAL A 180 1.85 -2.72 -1.57
N HIS A 181 3.16 -2.87 -1.40
CA HIS A 181 4.11 -2.84 -2.53
C HIS A 181 5.39 -3.62 -2.28
N ALA A 182 6.10 -3.94 -3.36
CA ALA A 182 7.45 -4.49 -3.37
C ALA A 182 8.39 -3.45 -4.00
N ARG A 183 9.11 -2.67 -3.18
CA ARG A 183 10.00 -1.60 -3.66
C ARG A 183 11.46 -1.96 -3.41
N SER A 184 12.32 -1.68 -4.39
CA SER A 184 13.76 -1.99 -4.36
C SER A 184 14.51 -1.59 -3.08
N GLY A 185 14.16 -0.47 -2.46
CA GLY A 185 14.80 0.00 -1.23
C GLY A 185 14.26 -0.61 0.07
N GLN A 186 13.14 -1.36 0.01
CA GLN A 186 12.40 -1.82 1.20
C GLN A 186 12.68 -3.27 1.57
N ARG A 187 13.58 -3.94 0.83
CA ARG A 187 14.06 -5.33 1.03
C ARG A 187 12.99 -6.43 0.91
N SER A 188 11.73 -6.14 1.20
CA SER A 188 10.58 -7.05 1.11
C SER A 188 9.31 -6.32 0.71
N VAL A 189 8.24 -7.09 0.47
CA VAL A 189 6.88 -6.58 0.33
C VAL A 189 6.45 -6.02 1.69
N GLU A 190 5.89 -4.81 1.67
CA GLU A 190 5.43 -4.13 2.87
C GLU A 190 4.10 -3.40 2.61
N ILE A 191 3.36 -3.17 3.69
CA ILE A 191 2.30 -2.16 3.72
C ILE A 191 2.94 -0.80 4.03
N HIS A 192 2.40 0.27 3.46
CA HIS A 192 3.00 1.59 3.57
C HIS A 192 1.95 2.69 3.46
N ARG A 193 2.18 3.78 4.20
CA ARG A 193 1.46 5.05 4.02
C ARG A 193 2.26 5.94 3.08
N ILE A 194 1.68 6.32 1.96
CA ILE A 194 2.27 7.27 1.02
C ILE A 194 2.36 8.64 1.69
N ASP A 195 3.54 9.25 1.64
CA ASP A 195 3.75 10.64 2.04
C ASP A 195 2.86 11.58 1.21
N SER A 196 2.11 12.45 1.90
CA SER A 196 1.21 13.43 1.29
C SER A 196 1.87 14.28 0.18
N THR A 197 3.16 14.60 0.32
CA THR A 197 3.94 15.37 -0.66
C THR A 197 4.14 14.62 -1.98
N ARG A 198 4.03 13.29 -1.96
CA ARG A 198 4.20 12.44 -3.14
C ARG A 198 2.88 12.11 -3.83
N LEU A 199 1.75 12.19 -3.14
CA LEU A 199 0.43 11.87 -3.70
C LEU A 199 0.12 12.59 -5.03
N PRO A 200 0.43 13.88 -5.23
CA PRO A 200 0.13 14.57 -6.50
C PRO A 200 0.89 14.01 -7.71
N SER A 201 2.01 13.32 -7.50
CA SER A 201 2.82 12.73 -8.58
C SER A 201 2.39 11.31 -8.98
N MET A 202 1.40 10.75 -8.28
CA MET A 202 0.94 9.39 -8.49
C MET A 202 -0.37 9.36 -9.27
N GLN A 203 -0.61 8.23 -9.94
CA GLN A 203 -1.81 8.01 -10.73
C GLN A 203 -2.50 6.74 -10.27
N TRP A 204 -3.82 6.80 -10.11
CA TRP A 204 -4.66 5.67 -9.72
C TRP A 204 -5.30 5.06 -10.95
N VAL A 205 -5.28 3.73 -11.01
CA VAL A 205 -5.85 2.97 -12.10
C VAL A 205 -6.51 1.69 -11.61
N SER A 206 -7.58 1.24 -12.26
CA SER A 206 -8.23 -0.03 -11.96
C SER A 206 -7.96 -1.04 -13.09
N PRO A 207 -7.49 -2.26 -12.79
CA PRO A 207 -7.50 -3.35 -13.77
C PRO A 207 -8.89 -3.56 -14.35
N ARG A 208 -8.95 -3.87 -15.65
CA ARG A 208 -10.19 -4.19 -16.34
C ARG A 208 -10.63 -5.59 -15.90
N GLN A 209 -11.86 -5.70 -15.42
CA GLN A 209 -12.48 -6.94 -14.95
C GLN A 209 -13.26 -7.61 -16.08
#